data_AF-A0A4Q3W7U2-F1
#
_entry.id   AF-A0A4Q3W7U2-F1
#
_cell.length_a   1.000
_cell.length_b   1.000
_cell.length_c   1.000
_cell.angle_alpha   90.00
_cell.angle_beta   90.00
_cell.angle_gamma   90.00
#
_symmetry.space_group_name_H-M   'P 1'
#
loop_
_entity.id
_entity.type
_entity.pdbx_description
1 polymer ?
#
loop_
_entity_poly.entity_id
_entity_poly.type
_entity_poly.pdbx_seq_one_letter_code
_entity_poly.pdbx_strand_id
1 'polypeptide(L)' 'MTTYEKARQLINEVHRADPKTAPDGQPAELVYADRVEEWVTRLVPEASPLLRLAARCQHLERWTVPRDTF' A
#
# COMPACT_ATOMS: atom_id res chain seq x y z
N MET A 1 -1.15 18.07 -10.09
CA MET A 1 -0.79 16.70 -9.67
C MET A 1 0.25 16.15 -10.63
N THR A 2 1.40 15.74 -10.11
CA THR A 2 2.48 15.09 -10.87
C THR A 2 2.11 13.63 -11.20
N THR A 3 2.83 13.01 -12.14
CA THR A 3 2.66 11.57 -12.45
C THR A 3 2.88 10.69 -11.21
N TYR A 4 3.84 11.04 -10.37
CA TYR A 4 4.10 10.33 -9.11
C TYR A 4 2.92 10.42 -8.13
N GLU A 5 2.39 11.63 -7.90
CA GLU A 5 1.23 11.84 -7.02
C GLU A 5 0.00 11.10 -7.56
N LYS A 6 -0.23 11.12 -8.87
CA LYS A 6 -1.31 10.38 -9.52
C LYS A 6 -1.17 8.88 -9.32
N ALA A 7 0.02 8.32 -9.52
CA ALA A 7 0.27 6.90 -9.32
C ALA A 7 0.01 6.48 -7.87
N ARG A 8 0.49 7.28 -6.91
CA ARG A 8 0.24 7.06 -5.48
C ARG A 8 -1.26 7.08 -5.15
N GLN A 9 -2.00 8.04 -5.70
CA GLN A 9 -3.45 8.13 -5.50
C GLN A 9 -4.16 6.87 -6.01
N LEU A 10 -3.88 6.44 -7.24
CA LEU A 10 -4.50 5.25 -7.83
C LEU A 10 -4.19 3.97 -7.03
N ILE A 11 -2.95 3.81 -6.55
CA ILE A 11 -2.58 2.70 -5.66
C ILE A 11 -3.38 2.75 -4.36
N ASN A 12 -3.57 3.94 -3.78
CA ASN A 12 -4.35 4.10 -2.56
C ASN A 12 -5.84 3.81 -2.77
N GLU A 13 -6.40 4.16 -3.92
CA GLU A 13 -7.78 3.82 -4.29
C GLU A 13 -7.98 2.31 -4.36
N VAL A 14 -7.01 1.57 -4.91
CA VAL A 14 -7.02 0.10 -4.91
C VAL A 14 -7.01 -0.43 -3.48
N HIS A 15 -6.09 0.02 -2.63
CA HIS A 15 -6.03 -0.43 -1.22
C HIS A 15 -7.28 -0.10 -0.41
N ARG A 16 -8.01 0.95 -0.76
CA ARG A 16 -9.29 1.29 -0.13
C ARG A 16 -10.41 0.29 -0.45
N ALA A 17 -10.25 -0.53 -1.49
CA ALA A 17 -11.20 -1.57 -1.85
C ALA A 17 -11.00 -2.88 -1.06
N ASP A 18 -10.01 -2.94 -0.16
CA ASP A 18 -9.85 -4.08 0.74
C ASP A 18 -11.11 -4.25 1.62
N PRO A 19 -11.79 -5.41 1.57
CA PRO A 19 -12.98 -5.66 2.39
C PRO A 19 -12.66 -5.80 3.88
N LYS A 20 -11.40 -5.97 4.27
CA LYS A 20 -10.98 -6.08 5.67
C LYS A 20 -10.63 -4.71 6.22
N THR A 21 -10.99 -4.49 7.48
CA THR A 21 -10.63 -3.29 8.22
C THR A 21 -9.62 -3.59 9.32
N ALA A 22 -8.71 -2.66 9.56
CA ALA A 22 -7.84 -2.62 10.72
C ALA A 22 -8.64 -2.20 11.98
N PRO A 23 -8.07 -2.35 13.20
CA PRO A 23 -8.78 -2.01 14.43
C PRO A 23 -9.26 -0.56 14.55
N ASP A 24 -8.67 0.36 13.78
CA ASP A 24 -9.05 1.77 13.70
C ASP A 24 -10.16 2.05 12.66
N GLY A 25 -10.68 1.01 12.01
CA GLY A 25 -11.75 1.09 11.01
C GLY A 25 -11.28 1.41 9.59
N GLN A 26 -9.98 1.61 9.36
CA GLN A 26 -9.44 1.86 8.01
C GLN A 26 -9.24 0.55 7.22
N PRO A 27 -9.26 0.58 5.87
CA PRO A 27 -8.94 -0.60 5.06
C PRO A 27 -7.57 -1.18 5.43
N ALA A 28 -7.51 -2.49 5.69
CA ALA A 28 -6.34 -3.11 6.31
C ALA A 28 -5.10 -3.03 5.42
N GLU A 29 -5.23 -3.27 4.12
CA GLU A 29 -4.10 -3.13 3.17
C GLU A 29 -3.67 -1.67 2.96
N LEU A 30 -4.55 -0.68 3.15
CA LEU A 30 -4.14 0.74 3.13
C LEU A 30 -3.22 1.06 4.32
N VAL A 31 -3.63 0.63 5.52
CA VAL A 31 -2.82 0.79 6.75
C VAL A 31 -1.49 0.03 6.62
N TYR A 32 -1.52 -1.16 6.01
CA TYR A 32 -0.30 -1.91 5.74
C TYR A 32 0.63 -1.16 4.79
N ALA A 33 0.13 -0.65 3.67
CA ALA A 33 0.91 0.11 2.69
C ALA A 33 1.57 1.37 3.31
N ASP A 34 0.85 2.08 4.18
CA ASP A 34 1.41 3.23 4.92
C ASP A 34 2.59 2.82 5.81
N ARG A 35 2.45 1.72 6.55
CA ARG A 35 3.52 1.20 7.43
C ARG A 35 4.75 0.73 6.65
N VAL A 36 4.55 0.07 5.51
CA VAL A 36 5.67 -0.40 4.67
C VAL A 36 6.45 0.79 4.12
N GLU A 37 5.76 1.80 3.59
CA GLU A 37 6.41 3.01 3.10
C GLU A 37 7.14 3.77 4.22
N GLU A 38 6.53 3.89 5.40
CA GLU A 38 7.16 4.50 6.57
C GLU A 38 8.46 3.79 6.96
N TRP A 39 8.48 2.45 6.95
CA TRP A 39 9.71 1.70 7.19
C TRP A 39 10.75 1.93 6.10
N VAL A 40 10.34 1.97 4.84
CA VAL A 40 11.24 2.24 3.72
C VAL A 40 11.91 3.61 3.87
N THR A 41 11.18 4.65 4.27
CA THR A 41 11.78 5.99 4.46
C THR A 41 12.67 6.07 5.70
N ARG A 42 12.45 5.24 6.72
CA ARG A 42 13.36 5.10 7.87
C ARG A 42 14.65 4.37 7.53
N LEU A 43 14.57 3.30 6.73
CA LEU A 43 15.73 2.49 6.33
C LEU A 43 16.55 3.15 5.22
N VAL A 44 15.87 3.85 4.32
CA VAL A 44 16.47 4.57 3.20
C VAL A 44 15.95 6.00 3.23
N PRO A 45 16.60 6.92 3.98
CA PRO A 45 16.17 8.31 4.10
C PRO A 45 15.95 9.01 2.75
N GLU A 46 16.81 8.69 1.77
CA GLU A 46 16.74 9.20 0.39
C GLU A 46 15.95 8.26 -0.54
N ALA A 47 14.97 7.52 -0.02
CA ALA A 47 14.17 6.59 -0.83
C ALA A 47 13.55 7.32 -2.02
N SER A 48 13.88 6.86 -3.22
CA SER A 48 13.38 7.45 -4.46
C SER A 48 11.85 7.38 -4.53
N PRO A 49 11.20 8.28 -5.29
CA PRO A 49 9.75 8.23 -5.48
C PRO A 49 9.28 6.84 -5.97
N LEU A 50 10.03 6.19 -6.85
CA LEU A 50 9.71 4.84 -7.34
C LEU A 50 9.81 3.78 -6.24
N LEU A 51 10.81 3.86 -5.37
CA LEU A 51 10.95 2.94 -4.24
C LEU A 51 9.77 3.08 -3.26
N ARG A 52 9.30 4.31 -3.02
CA ARG A 52 8.12 4.56 -2.19
C ARG A 52 6.84 3.99 -2.81
N LEU A 53 6.66 4.11 -4.14
CA LEU A 53 5.54 3.46 -4.83
C LEU A 53 5.63 1.93 -4.75
N ALA A 54 6.81 1.37 -4.98
CA ALA A 54 7.04 -0.08 -4.90
C ALA A 54 6.71 -0.63 -3.49
N ALA A 55 7.09 0.10 -2.44
CA ALA A 55 6.76 -0.21 -1.06
C ALA A 55 5.24 -0.36 -0.85
N ARG A 56 4.46 0.60 -1.40
CA ARG A 56 2.99 0.53 -1.33
C ARG A 56 2.40 -0.62 -2.13
N CYS A 57 3.09 -1.14 -3.13
CA CYS A 57 2.59 -2.23 -3.98
C CYS A 57 2.92 -3.63 -3.46
N GLN A 58 3.60 -3.79 -2.31
CA GLN A 58 3.97 -5.11 -1.77
C GLN A 58 2.77 -6.07 -1.68
N HIS A 59 1.59 -5.55 -1.32
CA HIS A 59 0.33 -6.30 -1.19
C HIS A 59 -0.82 -5.72 -2.04
N LEU A 60 -0.54 -5.27 -3.26
CA LEU A 60 -1.59 -4.76 -4.14
C LEU A 60 -2.62 -5.87 -4.46
N GLU A 61 -3.90 -5.60 -4.17
CA GLU A 61 -5.03 -6.53 -4.41
C GLU A 61 -4.86 -7.93 -3.81
N ARG A 62 -4.06 -8.08 -2.75
CA ARG A 62 -3.74 -9.39 -2.17
C ARG A 62 -4.98 -10.16 -1.69
N TRP A 63 -6.06 -9.46 -1.33
CA TRP A 63 -7.34 -10.06 -0.90
C TRP A 63 -8.10 -10.76 -2.03
N THR A 64 -7.76 -10.50 -3.30
CA THR A 64 -8.43 -11.13 -4.45
C THR A 64 -8.01 -12.59 -4.66
N VAL A 65 -6.91 -13.00 -4.03
CA VAL A 65 -6.37 -14.36 -4.11
C VAL A 65 -6.86 -15.17 -2.90
N PRO A 66 -7.70 -16.21 -3.10
CA PRO A 66 -8.10 -17.13 -2.04
C PRO A 66 -6.87 -17.76 -1.38
N ARG A 67 -6.88 -17.87 -0.04
CA ARG A 67 -5.76 -18.43 0.74
C ARG A 67 -6.12 -19.71 1.48
N ASP A 68 -7.35 -20.17 1.29
CA ASP A 68 -8.00 -21.30 1.94
C ASP A 68 -8.11 -22.54 1.03
N THR A 69 -7.49 -22.49 -0.15
CA THR A 69 -7.32 -23.64 -1.04
C THR A 69 -5.92 -24.23 -0.84
N PHE A 70 -5.85 -25.44 -0.30
CA PHE A 70 -4.63 -26.23 -0.12
C PHE A 70 -4.77 -27.60 -0.79
#